data_AF-A0A821GYC1-F1
#
_entry.id   AF-A0A821GYC1-F1
#
_cell.length_a   1.000
_cell.length_b   1.000
_cell.length_c   1.000
_cell.angle_alpha   90.00
_cell.angle_beta   90.00
_cell.angle_gamma   90.00
#
_symmetry.space_group_name_H-M   'P 1'
#
loop_
_entity.id
_entity.type
_entity.pdbx_description
1 polymer ?
#
loop_
_entity_poly.entity_id
_entity_poly.type
_entity_poly.pdbx_seq_one_letter_code
_entity_poly.pdbx_strand_id
1 'polypeptide(L)' 'RAKTINEPEGFVKVLADAKTDRILGVHIINSVAGELINEAALAMEYGASSEDVARVCHAHP' A
#
# COMPACT_ATOMS: atom_id res chain seq x y z
N ARG A 1 -6.84 -2.34 -12.40
CA ARG A 1 -8.05 -2.99 -11.90
C ARG A 1 -9.24 -2.05 -11.69
N ALA A 2 -9.14 -1.06 -10.79
CA ALA A 2 -10.28 -0.27 -10.31
C ALA A 2 -11.22 0.28 -11.41
N LYS A 3 -10.66 0.89 -12.46
CA LYS A 3 -11.44 1.39 -13.60
C LYS A 3 -12.15 0.29 -14.42
N THR A 4 -11.58 -0.91 -14.50
CA THR A 4 -12.15 -2.00 -15.32
C THR A 4 -13.35 -2.67 -14.64
N ILE A 5 -13.55 -2.44 -13.34
CA ILE A 5 -14.67 -2.97 -12.55
C ILE A 5 -15.66 -1.88 -12.11
N ASN A 6 -15.55 -0.66 -12.63
CA ASN A 6 -16.38 0.50 -12.27
C ASN A 6 -16.33 0.89 -10.78
N GLU A 7 -15.21 0.65 -10.10
CA GLU A 7 -14.97 1.07 -8.71
C GLU A 7 -13.71 1.96 -8.62
N PRO A 8 -13.69 3.16 -9.25
CA PRO A 8 -12.50 4.01 -9.31
C PRO A 8 -12.27 4.87 -8.06
N GLU A 9 -13.28 4.97 -7.18
CA GLU A 9 -13.20 5.81 -5.99
C GLU A 9 -12.32 5.19 -4.91
N GLY A 10 -11.69 6.07 -4.11
CA GLY A 10 -10.80 5.67 -3.04
C GLY A 10 -9.33 6.01 -3.29
N PHE A 11 -8.49 5.62 -2.35
CA PHE A 11 -7.04 5.86 -2.41
C PHE A 11 -6.29 4.98 -1.41
N VAL A 12 -4.97 4.90 -1.62
CA VAL A 12 -3.98 4.37 -0.67
C VAL A 12 -3.13 5.54 -0.18
N LYS A 13 -2.98 5.69 1.14
CA LYS A 13 -2.11 6.69 1.78
C LYS A 13 -1.05 5.98 2.62
N VAL A 14 0.21 6.14 2.22
CA VAL A 14 1.38 5.64 2.95
C VAL A 14 2.03 6.79 3.71
N LEU A 15 2.36 6.57 4.98
CA LEU A 15 3.12 7.50 5.81
C LEU A 15 4.47 6.85 6.12
N ALA A 16 5.56 7.52 5.77
CA ALA A 16 6.92 7.06 6.02
C ALA A 16 7.71 8.10 6.81
N ASP A 17 8.69 7.65 7.58
CA ASP A 17 9.62 8.52 8.28
C ASP A 17 10.47 9.31 7.28
N ALA A 18 10.58 10.63 7.48
CA ALA A 18 11.23 11.51 6.51
C ALA A 18 12.75 11.30 6.37
N LYS A 19 13.41 10.64 7.34
CA LYS A 19 14.86 10.43 7.32
C LYS A 19 15.25 9.02 6.87
N THR A 20 14.47 8.04 7.30
CA THR A 20 14.78 6.60 7.13
C THR A 20 13.91 5.91 6.10
N ASP A 21 12.85 6.59 5.63
CA ASP A 21 11.82 6.07 4.72
C ASP A 21 11.04 4.86 5.26
N ARG A 22 11.23 4.48 6.53
CA ARG A 22 10.50 3.38 7.16
C ARG A 22 9.00 3.68 7.20
N ILE A 23 8.18 2.70 6.82
CA ILE A 23 6.72 2.84 6.86
C ILE A 23 6.24 2.94 8.31
N LEU A 24 5.49 4.00 8.61
CA LEU A 24 4.87 4.28 9.91
C LEU A 24 3.39 3.93 9.94
N GLY A 25 2.74 3.89 8.78
CA GLY A 25 1.35 3.47 8.66
C GLY A 25 0.81 3.58 7.23
N VAL A 26 -0.19 2.75 6.93
CA VAL A 26 -0.88 2.71 5.64
C VAL A 26 -2.39 2.78 5.88
N HIS A 27 -3.08 3.61 5.10
CA HIS A 27 -4.53 3.76 5.13
C HIS A 27 -5.08 3.49 3.74
N ILE A 28 -6.08 2.63 3.63
CA ILE A 28 -6.68 2.25 2.35
C ILE A 28 -8.19 2.46 2.45
N ILE A 29 -8.75 3.14 1.45
CA ILE A 29 -10.19 3.29 1.28
C ILE A 29 -10.51 2.77 -0.13
N ASN A 30 -11.13 1.60 -0.22
CA ASN A 30 -11.79 1.03 -1.41
C ASN A 30 -12.54 -0.27 -1.01
N SER A 31 -13.20 -0.92 -1.97
CA SER A 31 -13.95 -2.18 -1.77
C SER A 31 -13.09 -3.39 -1.35
N VAL A 32 -11.80 -3.39 -1.68
CA VAL A 32 -10.86 -4.51 -1.45
C VAL A 32 -9.80 -4.19 -0.39
N ALA A 33 -10.02 -3.16 0.43
CA ALA A 33 -9.02 -2.62 1.35
C ALA A 33 -8.54 -3.64 2.38
N GLY A 34 -9.46 -4.50 2.85
CA GLY A 34 -9.17 -5.54 3.83
C GLY A 34 -8.22 -6.63 3.33
N GLU A 35 -8.13 -6.86 2.02
CA GLU A 35 -7.16 -7.80 1.45
C GLU A 35 -5.81 -7.12 1.21
N LEU A 36 -5.82 -5.91 0.66
CA LEU A 36 -4.61 -5.13 0.36
C LEU A 36 -3.80 -4.75 1.61
N ILE A 37 -4.46 -4.55 2.76
CA ILE A 37 -3.80 -4.12 3.99
C ILE A 37 -2.81 -5.16 4.54
N ASN A 38 -2.94 -6.43 4.15
CA ASN A 38 -2.04 -7.50 4.59
C ASN A 38 -0.60 -7.29 4.11
N GLU A 39 -0.41 -6.77 2.89
CA GLU A 39 0.95 -6.46 2.40
C GLU A 39 1.57 -5.34 3.23
N ALA A 40 0.81 -4.30 3.56
CA ALA A 40 1.28 -3.21 4.40
C ALA A 40 1.62 -3.69 5.83
N ALA A 41 0.82 -4.59 6.39
CA ALA A 41 1.10 -5.21 7.68
C ALA A 41 2.42 -6.01 7.65
N LEU A 42 2.63 -6.81 6.61
CA LEU A 42 3.87 -7.55 6.41
C LEU A 42 5.07 -6.60 6.25
N ALA A 43 4.94 -5.56 5.42
CA ALA A 43 5.99 -4.57 5.21
C ALA A 43 6.38 -3.88 6.53
N MET A 44 5.41 -3.49 7.35
CA MET A 44 5.67 -2.86 8.65
C MET A 44 6.31 -3.83 9.66
N GLU A 45 5.91 -5.11 9.67
CA GLU A 45 6.49 -6.16 10.53
C GLU A 45 7.99 -6.36 10.22
N TYR A 46 8.36 -6.36 8.93
CA TYR A 46 9.76 -6.42 8.50
C TYR A 46 10.50 -5.08 8.63
N GLY A 47 9.81 -4.01 9.00
CA GLY A 47 10.39 -2.66 9.08
C GLY A 47 10.79 -2.08 7.73
N ALA A 48 10.10 -2.48 6.66
CA ALA A 48 10.37 -2.06 5.29
C ALA A 48 10.18 -0.55 5.08
N SER A 49 10.92 -0.03 4.10
CA SER A 49 10.79 1.34 3.62
C SER A 49 9.65 1.48 2.59
N SER A 50 9.23 2.72 2.31
CA SER A 50 8.26 2.97 1.26
C SER A 50 8.84 2.66 -0.14
N GLU A 51 10.14 2.88 -0.31
CA GLU A 51 10.91 2.50 -1.49
C GLU A 51 10.88 0.98 -1.74
N ASP A 52 11.02 0.16 -0.70
CA ASP A 52 10.97 -1.31 -0.84
C ASP A 52 9.65 -1.75 -1.48
N VAL A 53 8.52 -1.28 -0.93
CA VAL A 53 7.17 -1.63 -1.43
C VAL A 53 6.94 -1.09 -2.85
N ALA A 54 7.46 0.10 -3.16
CA ALA A 54 7.34 0.70 -4.49
C ALA A 54 8.17 -0.01 -5.56
N ARG A 55 9.27 -0.66 -5.18
CA ARG A 55 10.16 -1.41 -6.09
C ARG A 55 9.77 -2.86 -6.27
N VAL A 56 8.92 -3.42 -5.40
CA VAL A 56 8.33 -4.74 -5.61
C VAL A 56 7.48 -4.72 -6.89
N CYS A 57 7.57 -5.79 -7.68
CA CYS A 57 6.72 -5.94 -8.86
C CYS A 57 5.30 -6.30 -8.42
N HIS A 58 4.35 -5.43 -8.74
CA HIS A 58 2.92 -5.64 -8.50
C HIS A 58 2.25 -6.19 -9.75
N ALA A 59 1.36 -7.17 -9.58
CA ALA A 59 0.59 -7.71 -10.69
C ALA A 59 -0.28 -6.61 -11.34
N HIS A 60 -0.25 -6.54 -12.66
CA HIS A 60 -1.06 -5.62 -13.47
C HIS A 60 -2.20 -6.38 -14.19
N PRO A 61 -3.42 -5.83 -14.34
CA PRO A 61 -3.89 -4.49 -13.96
C PRO A 61 -4.61 -4.38 -12.61
#